data_AF-A0A285BCY4-F1
#
_entry.id   AF-A0A285BCY4-F1
#
_cell.length_a   1.000
_cell.length_b   1.000
_cell.length_c   1.000
_cell.angle_alpha   90.00
_cell.angle_beta   90.00
_cell.angle_gamma   90.00
#
_symmetry.space_group_name_H-M   'P 1'
#
loop_
_entity.id
_entity.type
_entity.pdbx_description
1 polymer ?
#
loop_
_entity_poly.entity_id
_entity_poly.type
_entity_poly.pdbx_seq_one_letter_code
_entity_poly.pdbx_strand_id
1 'polypeptide(L)'
;MIKQVFYFDGKEFIRFYHDGFNDYRKNRNLSENTVIDSHNIEFKEYYIDDLINEDIECDDIIEGFLSRNNKKNPYSSCCCNYKEYINYNKELYNEFQDKDIFKKVSDFVEEWSGFKLKYNPYSIFNIFVFNRTLIDINLTTNDEGNIFIDYNQNIYNNILFIIKLKLGNIIVNTMVYRGSIKNIIPNQLWDSIDIEIYSEDNKLIYAYYDLHFIKYININMGIINKDIEMNLKTQKRKVNLKSVFNQLLKVGKKNSDSDRLISYLYNEQLAYKKKNYNNRLFEFLGKNEEDKAFKIFEQISSADGFTEMWIFDPYFIDYKPKGGKDKLNDIIIILSKNLSLKKNIVYEVGKNINLEEKNENSIDKNKVHQEFDEFIKAIKPTKEIINKKAKQNLNITFYGTKEHFHDRFIFLTNDDFIKGYMLGTSLNSFGDNYSTIIELDLDNAKIVFNKLKNNVVNKDNIMVKEDF
;
A
#
# COMPACT_ATOMS: atom_id res chain seq x y z
N MET A 1 -43.76 11.58 -1.22
CA MET A 1 -42.65 10.63 -1.41
C MET A 1 -42.10 10.78 -2.82
N ILE A 2 -40.78 10.63 -3.02
CA ILE A 2 -40.15 10.65 -4.36
C ILE A 2 -40.07 9.20 -4.84
N LYS A 3 -40.54 8.91 -6.04
CA LYS A 3 -40.41 7.60 -6.70
C LYS A 3 -39.41 7.73 -7.84
N GLN A 4 -38.43 6.83 -7.85
CA GLN A 4 -37.42 6.69 -8.88
C GLN A 4 -37.52 5.28 -9.48
N VAL A 5 -37.55 5.20 -10.81
CA VAL A 5 -37.66 3.92 -11.53
C VAL A 5 -36.62 3.89 -12.64
N PHE A 6 -35.91 2.77 -12.74
CA PHE A 6 -34.91 2.55 -13.76
C PHE A 6 -35.30 1.38 -14.68
N TYR A 7 -35.10 1.57 -15.97
CA TYR A 7 -35.42 0.60 -17.01
C TYR A 7 -34.18 0.24 -17.82
N PHE A 8 -34.09 -1.03 -18.20
CA PHE A 8 -33.08 -1.58 -19.09
C PHE A 8 -33.82 -2.22 -20.27
N ASP A 9 -33.60 -1.69 -21.48
CA ASP A 9 -34.33 -2.05 -22.71
C ASP A 9 -35.87 -2.06 -22.52
N GLY A 10 -36.37 -1.07 -21.78
CA GLY A 10 -37.80 -0.89 -21.51
C GLY A 10 -38.38 -1.78 -20.40
N LYS A 11 -37.57 -2.65 -19.79
CA LYS A 11 -37.97 -3.45 -18.62
C LYS A 11 -37.47 -2.80 -17.33
N GLU A 12 -38.37 -2.62 -16.36
CA GLU A 12 -37.99 -2.12 -15.04
C GLU A 12 -37.01 -3.09 -14.37
N PHE A 13 -35.87 -2.59 -13.93
CA PHE A 13 -34.88 -3.41 -13.23
C PHE A 13 -34.55 -2.91 -11.83
N ILE A 14 -34.92 -1.70 -11.42
CA ILE A 14 -34.82 -1.30 -10.01
C ILE A 14 -35.72 -0.10 -9.73
N ARG A 15 -36.26 -0.04 -8.51
CA ARG A 15 -37.14 1.03 -8.07
C ARG A 15 -36.78 1.49 -6.66
N PHE A 16 -36.79 2.80 -6.46
CA PHE A 16 -36.55 3.41 -5.17
C PHE A 16 -37.69 4.37 -4.81
N TYR A 17 -38.08 4.34 -3.55
CA TYR A 17 -38.96 5.33 -2.94
C TYR A 17 -38.19 6.05 -1.84
N HIS A 18 -38.23 7.38 -1.85
CA HIS A 18 -37.57 8.22 -0.88
C HIS A 18 -38.60 9.06 -0.12
N ASP A 19 -38.65 8.88 1.20
CA ASP A 19 -39.51 9.63 2.09
C ASP A 19 -38.72 10.56 3.03
N GLY A 20 -39.38 11.59 3.54
CA GLY A 20 -38.78 12.59 4.42
C GLY A 20 -38.20 13.83 3.71
N PHE A 21 -38.62 14.11 2.48
CA PHE A 21 -38.25 15.29 1.69
C PHE A 21 -39.43 16.28 1.57
N ASN A 22 -39.69 17.03 2.63
CA ASN A 22 -40.85 17.94 2.73
C ASN A 22 -40.77 19.15 1.79
N ASP A 23 -39.58 19.49 1.31
CA ASP A 23 -39.24 20.60 0.42
C ASP A 23 -39.28 20.22 -1.07
N TYR A 24 -39.55 18.94 -1.38
CA TYR A 24 -39.57 18.46 -2.76
C TYR A 24 -40.84 18.94 -3.51
N ARG A 25 -40.67 19.38 -4.77
CA ARG A 25 -41.76 19.92 -5.59
C ARG A 25 -42.70 18.80 -6.06
N LYS A 26 -43.97 18.86 -5.64
CA LYS A 26 -45.00 17.85 -5.97
C LYS A 26 -45.26 17.63 -7.47
N ASN A 27 -44.98 18.62 -8.32
CA ASN A 27 -45.18 18.52 -9.77
C ASN A 27 -43.88 18.21 -10.53
N ARG A 28 -42.79 17.87 -9.84
CA ARG A 28 -41.52 17.55 -10.50
C ARG A 28 -41.62 16.18 -11.17
N ASN A 29 -41.25 16.16 -12.45
CA ASN A 29 -41.08 14.96 -13.25
C ASN A 29 -39.73 15.10 -13.97
N LEU A 30 -38.85 14.12 -13.80
CA LEU A 30 -37.54 14.04 -14.43
C LEU A 30 -37.44 12.73 -15.18
N SER A 31 -36.84 12.78 -16.36
CA SER A 31 -36.58 11.60 -17.16
C SER A 31 -35.25 11.75 -17.87
N GLU A 32 -34.44 10.72 -17.83
CA GLU A 32 -33.13 10.70 -18.46
C GLU A 32 -32.93 9.39 -19.18
N ASN A 33 -32.20 9.41 -20.29
CA ASN A 33 -31.97 8.25 -21.12
C ASN A 33 -30.53 8.26 -21.64
N THR A 34 -29.88 7.09 -21.60
CA THR A 34 -28.55 6.88 -22.16
C THR A 34 -28.46 5.51 -22.84
N VAL A 35 -27.50 5.39 -23.76
CA VAL A 35 -27.19 4.13 -24.43
C VAL A 35 -25.86 3.58 -23.91
N ILE A 36 -25.89 2.35 -23.38
CA ILE A 36 -24.74 1.65 -22.84
C ILE A 36 -24.55 0.36 -23.64
N ASP A 37 -23.49 0.29 -24.44
CA ASP A 37 -23.11 -0.88 -25.25
C ASP A 37 -24.28 -1.46 -26.07
N SER A 38 -25.05 -0.57 -26.70
CA SER A 38 -26.26 -0.86 -27.51
C SER A 38 -27.55 -1.14 -26.73
N HIS A 39 -27.50 -1.12 -25.40
CA HIS A 39 -28.68 -1.21 -24.54
C HIS A 39 -29.17 0.18 -24.13
N ASN A 40 -30.49 0.37 -24.10
CA ASN A 40 -31.15 1.59 -23.70
C ASN A 40 -31.43 1.59 -22.19
N ILE A 41 -30.88 2.55 -21.46
CA ILE A 41 -31.13 2.71 -20.02
C ILE A 41 -31.90 4.00 -19.79
N GLU A 42 -33.00 3.89 -19.06
CA GLU A 42 -33.89 5.01 -18.77
C GLU A 42 -34.07 5.17 -17.27
N PHE A 43 -34.06 6.42 -16.81
CA PHE A 43 -34.41 6.85 -15.46
C PHE A 43 -35.68 7.69 -15.50
N LYS A 44 -36.59 7.47 -14.55
CA LYS A 44 -37.79 8.30 -14.33
C LYS A 44 -37.93 8.62 -12.85
N GLU A 45 -38.15 9.88 -12.54
CA GLU A 45 -38.42 10.38 -11.19
C GLU A 45 -39.70 11.21 -11.16
N TYR A 46 -40.56 10.93 -10.18
CA TYR A 46 -41.80 11.65 -9.97
C TYR A 46 -42.20 11.64 -8.50
N TYR A 47 -43.08 12.57 -8.12
CA TYR A 47 -43.66 12.61 -6.79
C TYR A 47 -44.91 11.71 -6.73
N ILE A 48 -45.06 11.00 -5.62
CA ILE A 48 -46.27 10.28 -5.23
C ILE A 48 -46.66 10.69 -3.80
N ASP A 49 -47.94 10.66 -3.46
CA ASP A 49 -48.38 11.02 -2.10
C ASP A 49 -47.96 9.96 -1.07
N ASP A 50 -48.24 8.69 -1.35
CA ASP A 50 -47.92 7.53 -0.51
C ASP A 50 -47.75 6.25 -1.33
N LEU A 51 -47.54 5.13 -0.65
CA LEU A 51 -47.42 3.78 -1.24
C LEU A 51 -48.77 3.04 -1.37
N ILE A 52 -49.89 3.61 -0.92
CA ILE A 52 -51.16 2.88 -0.79
C ILE A 52 -51.69 2.40 -2.15
N ASN A 53 -51.47 3.20 -3.19
CA ASN A 53 -51.91 2.91 -4.56
C ASN A 53 -50.83 2.22 -5.41
N GLU A 54 -49.69 1.86 -4.81
CA GLU A 54 -48.60 1.19 -5.51
C GLU A 54 -48.75 -0.33 -5.38
N ASP A 55 -48.87 -1.02 -6.51
CA ASP A 55 -48.83 -2.47 -6.53
C ASP A 55 -47.37 -2.94 -6.43
N ILE A 56 -47.05 -3.63 -5.33
CA ILE A 56 -45.71 -4.12 -5.01
C ILE A 56 -45.81 -5.63 -4.80
N GLU A 57 -45.56 -6.38 -5.88
CA GLU A 57 -45.37 -7.82 -5.82
C GLU A 57 -43.94 -8.14 -5.36
N CYS A 58 -43.82 -9.04 -4.39
CA CYS A 58 -42.54 -9.51 -3.89
C CYS A 58 -42.61 -10.91 -3.29
N ASP A 59 -41.47 -11.59 -3.30
CA ASP A 59 -41.32 -12.89 -2.63
C ASP A 59 -41.05 -12.74 -1.13
N ASP A 60 -40.24 -11.76 -0.75
CA ASP A 60 -39.82 -11.54 0.65
C ASP A 60 -39.58 -10.06 0.97
N ILE A 61 -39.52 -9.75 2.26
CA ILE A 61 -39.33 -8.39 2.76
C ILE A 61 -38.23 -8.37 3.82
N ILE A 62 -37.29 -7.42 3.69
CA ILE A 62 -36.33 -7.09 4.73
C ILE A 62 -36.53 -5.64 5.17
N GLU A 63 -36.55 -5.42 6.49
CA GLU A 63 -36.65 -4.10 7.10
C GLU A 63 -35.49 -3.87 8.08
N GLY A 64 -35.04 -2.62 8.21
CA GLY A 64 -34.03 -2.27 9.20
C GLY A 64 -33.58 -0.82 9.15
N PHE A 65 -32.43 -0.57 9.76
CA PHE A 65 -31.78 0.74 9.80
C PHE A 65 -30.46 0.72 9.03
N LEU A 66 -30.25 1.69 8.15
CA LEU A 66 -29.01 1.90 7.44
C LEU A 66 -28.27 3.09 8.05
N SER A 67 -27.09 2.80 8.60
CA SER A 67 -26.16 3.82 9.06
C SER A 67 -25.67 4.69 7.90
N ARG A 68 -25.10 5.86 8.23
CA ARG A 68 -24.64 6.84 7.23
C ARG A 68 -23.70 6.24 6.17
N ASN A 69 -22.81 5.34 6.57
CA ASN A 69 -21.81 4.74 5.69
C ASN A 69 -22.22 3.37 5.13
N ASN A 70 -23.45 2.91 5.38
CA ASN A 70 -23.90 1.64 4.84
C ASN A 70 -23.96 1.71 3.30
N LYS A 71 -23.46 0.68 2.63
CA LYS A 71 -23.38 0.63 1.16
C LYS A 71 -24.75 0.62 0.46
N LYS A 72 -25.83 0.27 1.17
CA LYS A 72 -27.22 0.37 0.69
C LYS A 72 -27.88 1.72 0.95
N ASN A 73 -27.27 2.58 1.75
CA ASN A 73 -27.84 3.90 2.05
C ASN A 73 -27.57 4.86 0.87
N PRO A 74 -28.61 5.38 0.20
CA PRO A 74 -28.43 6.31 -0.91
C PRO A 74 -27.99 7.72 -0.45
N TYR A 75 -28.09 8.02 0.85
CA TYR A 75 -27.82 9.35 1.40
C TYR A 75 -26.37 9.46 1.91
N SER A 76 -25.69 10.55 1.55
CA SER A 76 -24.29 10.79 1.94
C SER A 76 -24.13 11.41 3.34
N SER A 77 -25.12 12.17 3.79
CA SER A 77 -25.09 12.91 5.06
C SER A 77 -25.99 12.33 6.15
N CYS A 78 -26.97 11.51 5.79
CA CYS A 78 -28.04 11.08 6.70
C CYS A 78 -28.09 9.56 6.85
N CYS A 79 -28.76 9.08 7.90
CA CYS A 79 -29.15 7.69 8.01
C CYS A 79 -30.56 7.49 7.45
N CYS A 80 -31.00 6.25 7.29
CA CYS A 80 -32.40 5.97 6.95
C CYS A 80 -32.89 4.66 7.55
N ASN A 81 -34.19 4.62 7.85
CA ASN A 81 -34.89 3.35 7.95
C ASN A 81 -35.16 2.86 6.53
N TYR A 82 -34.96 1.58 6.28
CA TYR A 82 -35.16 1.02 4.96
C TYR A 82 -36.06 -0.21 5.00
N LYS A 83 -36.74 -0.41 3.87
CA LYS A 83 -37.47 -1.63 3.55
C LYS A 83 -37.09 -2.04 2.13
N GLU A 84 -36.78 -3.32 1.94
CA GLU A 84 -36.43 -3.91 0.66
C GLU A 84 -37.43 -5.03 0.37
N TYR A 85 -38.15 -4.90 -0.74
CA TYR A 85 -39.01 -5.93 -1.29
C TYR A 85 -38.20 -6.73 -2.30
N ILE A 86 -38.04 -8.02 -2.03
CA ILE A 86 -37.13 -8.92 -2.72
C ILE A 86 -37.90 -9.77 -3.71
N ASN A 87 -37.40 -9.83 -4.94
CA ASN A 87 -37.86 -10.73 -5.98
C ASN A 87 -36.77 -11.76 -6.27
N TYR A 88 -37.01 -13.05 -6.13
CA TYR A 88 -36.04 -14.11 -6.45
C TYR A 88 -35.98 -14.41 -7.95
N ASN A 89 -37.04 -14.14 -8.70
CA ASN A 89 -37.01 -14.23 -10.15
C ASN A 89 -36.26 -13.00 -10.74
N LYS A 90 -35.11 -13.25 -11.38
CA LYS A 90 -34.20 -12.21 -11.89
C LYS A 90 -34.02 -12.36 -13.41
N GLU A 91 -35.08 -12.13 -14.18
CA GLU A 91 -35.15 -12.49 -15.61
C GLU A 91 -34.08 -11.84 -16.52
N LEU A 92 -33.42 -10.75 -16.11
CA LEU A 92 -32.28 -10.13 -16.83
C LEU A 92 -30.92 -10.29 -16.13
N TYR A 93 -30.80 -11.13 -15.10
CA TYR A 93 -29.54 -11.30 -14.37
C TYR A 93 -28.36 -11.70 -15.28
N ASN A 94 -28.65 -12.47 -16.34
CA ASN A 94 -27.65 -12.90 -17.32
C ASN A 94 -27.05 -11.74 -18.12
N GLU A 95 -27.82 -10.69 -18.41
CA GLU A 95 -27.34 -9.50 -19.14
C GLU A 95 -26.38 -8.68 -18.27
N PHE A 96 -26.60 -8.68 -16.95
CA PHE A 96 -25.71 -8.05 -15.97
C PHE A 96 -24.49 -8.92 -15.57
N GLN A 97 -24.28 -10.09 -16.18
CA GLN A 97 -23.05 -10.86 -15.99
C GLN A 97 -21.84 -10.24 -16.69
N ASP A 98 -22.07 -9.44 -17.75
CA ASP A 98 -21.02 -8.63 -18.33
C ASP A 98 -20.59 -7.55 -17.34
N LYS A 99 -19.33 -7.62 -16.90
CA LYS A 99 -18.77 -6.73 -15.88
C LYS A 99 -18.71 -5.28 -16.33
N ASP A 100 -18.50 -5.02 -17.62
CA ASP A 100 -18.36 -3.67 -18.14
C ASP A 100 -19.73 -3.00 -18.28
N ILE A 101 -20.73 -3.74 -18.77
CA ILE A 101 -22.13 -3.29 -18.82
C ILE A 101 -22.63 -3.02 -17.40
N PHE A 102 -22.50 -3.99 -16.49
CA PHE A 102 -22.96 -3.84 -15.11
C PHE A 102 -22.31 -2.65 -14.40
N LYS A 103 -21.01 -2.43 -14.61
CA LYS A 103 -20.32 -1.28 -14.04
C LYS A 103 -20.93 0.04 -14.52
N LYS A 104 -21.12 0.20 -15.83
CA LYS A 104 -21.70 1.43 -16.41
C LYS A 104 -23.16 1.65 -15.96
N VAL A 105 -23.96 0.58 -15.89
CA VAL A 105 -25.33 0.65 -15.34
C VAL A 105 -25.30 1.07 -13.87
N SER A 106 -24.42 0.47 -13.06
CA SER A 106 -24.30 0.84 -11.65
C SER A 106 -23.86 2.28 -11.46
N ASP A 107 -22.95 2.80 -12.30
CA ASP A 107 -22.51 4.18 -12.23
C ASP A 107 -23.70 5.12 -12.54
N PHE A 108 -24.53 4.78 -13.54
CA PHE A 108 -25.75 5.52 -13.87
C PHE A 108 -26.79 5.49 -12.73
N VAL A 109 -27.02 4.34 -12.11
CA VAL A 109 -27.93 4.22 -10.96
C VAL A 109 -27.43 5.05 -9.77
N GLU A 110 -26.13 4.98 -9.46
CA GLU A 110 -25.53 5.74 -8.35
C GLU A 110 -25.61 7.26 -8.60
N GLU A 111 -25.42 7.72 -9.85
CA GLU A 111 -25.54 9.12 -10.23
C GLU A 111 -26.93 9.71 -9.94
N TRP A 112 -28.00 8.99 -10.31
CA TRP A 112 -29.37 9.50 -10.22
C TRP A 112 -30.09 9.19 -8.90
N SER A 113 -29.70 8.13 -8.19
CA SER A 113 -30.34 7.71 -6.95
C SER A 113 -29.45 7.78 -5.71
N GLY A 114 -28.13 7.90 -5.88
CA GLY A 114 -27.14 7.71 -4.80
C GLY A 114 -26.97 6.26 -4.36
N PHE A 115 -27.78 5.31 -4.85
CA PHE A 115 -27.69 3.91 -4.47
C PHE A 115 -26.53 3.20 -5.17
N LYS A 116 -25.66 2.56 -4.39
CA LYS A 116 -24.43 1.94 -4.89
C LYS A 116 -24.66 0.49 -5.32
N LEU A 117 -25.29 0.30 -6.47
CA LEU A 117 -25.65 -1.02 -7.00
C LEU A 117 -24.44 -1.96 -7.13
N LYS A 118 -23.26 -1.44 -7.45
CA LYS A 118 -21.99 -2.19 -7.55
C LYS A 118 -21.66 -3.02 -6.31
N TYR A 119 -22.05 -2.54 -5.12
CA TYR A 119 -21.83 -3.26 -3.86
C TYR A 119 -22.98 -4.21 -3.51
N ASN A 120 -24.12 -4.09 -4.20
CA ASN A 120 -25.35 -4.82 -3.95
C ASN A 120 -25.91 -5.41 -5.27
N PRO A 121 -25.15 -6.21 -6.03
CA PRO A 121 -25.55 -6.64 -7.37
C PRO A 121 -26.83 -7.49 -7.40
N TYR A 122 -27.19 -8.16 -6.30
CA TYR A 122 -28.43 -8.93 -6.19
C TYR A 122 -29.69 -8.07 -5.98
N SER A 123 -29.52 -6.76 -5.80
CA SER A 123 -30.62 -5.81 -5.65
C SER A 123 -31.33 -5.46 -6.97
N ILE A 124 -30.81 -5.90 -8.12
CA ILE A 124 -31.51 -5.80 -9.40
C ILE A 124 -32.86 -6.51 -9.26
N PHE A 125 -33.94 -5.87 -9.69
CA PHE A 125 -35.37 -6.23 -9.58
C PHE A 125 -35.97 -6.10 -8.19
N ASN A 126 -35.22 -5.60 -7.21
CA ASN A 126 -35.80 -5.29 -5.91
C ASN A 126 -36.38 -3.87 -5.93
N ILE A 127 -37.30 -3.66 -4.99
CA ILE A 127 -37.92 -2.37 -4.74
C ILE A 127 -37.51 -1.91 -3.34
N PHE A 128 -37.06 -0.67 -3.20
CA PHE A 128 -36.60 -0.13 -1.92
C PHE A 128 -37.43 1.05 -1.48
N VAL A 129 -37.68 1.14 -0.18
CA VAL A 129 -38.27 2.30 0.46
C VAL A 129 -37.28 2.81 1.50
N PHE A 130 -36.84 4.06 1.32
CA PHE A 130 -35.88 4.74 2.18
C PHE A 130 -36.54 5.90 2.90
N ASN A 131 -36.70 5.76 4.21
CA ASN A 131 -37.24 6.80 5.07
C ASN A 131 -36.08 7.53 5.75
N ARG A 132 -35.72 8.70 5.21
CA ARG A 132 -34.59 9.51 5.68
C ARG A 132 -34.81 9.94 7.14
N THR A 133 -33.77 9.82 7.97
CA THR A 133 -33.78 10.46 9.30
C THR A 133 -33.34 11.91 9.19
N LEU A 134 -34.06 12.82 9.86
CA LEU A 134 -33.84 14.27 9.75
C LEU A 134 -32.70 14.79 10.65
N ILE A 135 -31.90 13.91 11.24
CA ILE A 135 -30.75 14.30 12.07
C ILE A 135 -29.52 14.41 11.18
N ASP A 136 -29.02 15.63 11.05
CA ASP A 136 -27.69 15.92 10.53
C ASP A 136 -26.75 16.24 11.70
N ILE A 137 -25.59 15.58 11.73
CA ILE A 137 -24.55 15.81 12.73
C ILE A 137 -23.26 16.24 12.05
N ASN A 138 -22.75 17.38 12.48
CA ASN A 138 -21.41 17.84 12.15
C ASN A 138 -20.50 17.60 13.35
N LEU A 139 -19.40 16.89 13.08
CA LEU A 139 -18.41 16.51 14.09
C LEU A 139 -17.08 17.14 13.70
N THR A 140 -16.49 17.89 14.62
CA THR A 140 -15.17 18.50 14.43
C THR A 140 -14.28 18.24 15.63
N THR A 141 -12.97 18.34 15.42
CA THR A 141 -11.98 18.11 16.47
C THR A 141 -10.96 19.24 16.50
N ASN A 142 -10.43 19.57 17.67
CA ASN A 142 -9.30 20.48 17.80
C ASN A 142 -7.96 19.72 17.90
N ASP A 143 -6.85 20.47 17.94
CA ASP A 143 -5.48 19.95 18.14
C ASP A 143 -5.32 19.09 19.40
N GLU A 144 -6.14 19.31 20.43
CA GLU A 144 -6.10 18.60 21.71
C GLU A 144 -6.88 17.28 21.67
N GLY A 145 -7.64 17.03 20.59
CA GLY A 145 -8.49 15.86 20.46
C GLY A 145 -9.84 15.96 21.17
N ASN A 146 -10.27 17.18 21.53
CA ASN A 146 -11.66 17.43 21.96
C ASN A 146 -12.59 17.29 20.76
N ILE A 147 -13.81 16.82 21.00
CA ILE A 147 -14.80 16.57 19.96
C ILE A 147 -15.97 17.52 20.15
N PHE A 148 -16.28 18.27 19.10
CA PHE A 148 -17.40 19.19 19.05
C PHE A 148 -18.50 18.61 18.19
N ILE A 149 -19.72 18.58 18.73
CA ILE A 149 -20.90 18.02 18.09
C ILE A 149 -21.89 19.15 17.85
N ASP A 150 -22.26 19.34 16.58
CA ASP A 150 -23.32 20.25 16.18
C ASP A 150 -24.42 19.47 15.46
N TYR A 151 -25.67 19.67 15.88
CA TYR A 151 -26.84 18.96 15.35
C TYR A 151 -28.12 19.77 15.58
N ASN A 152 -29.11 19.58 14.70
CA ASN A 152 -30.40 20.25 14.78
C ASN A 152 -31.24 19.73 15.96
N GLN A 153 -31.25 20.49 17.07
CA GLN A 153 -31.95 20.12 18.31
C GLN A 153 -33.49 20.08 18.21
N ASN A 154 -34.07 20.73 17.19
CA ASN A 154 -35.50 21.04 17.14
C ASN A 154 -36.42 19.86 16.79
N ILE A 155 -35.89 18.66 16.49
CA ILE A 155 -36.69 17.56 15.93
C ILE A 155 -37.00 16.47 16.97
N TYR A 156 -36.17 16.30 17.99
CA TYR A 156 -36.33 15.24 18.99
C TYR A 156 -36.14 15.79 20.40
N ASN A 157 -37.18 15.67 21.22
CA ASN A 157 -37.07 15.85 22.66
C ASN A 157 -36.44 14.58 23.25
N ASN A 158 -35.47 14.72 24.16
CA ASN A 158 -34.83 13.61 24.88
C ASN A 158 -34.19 12.51 24.00
N ILE A 159 -33.04 12.82 23.41
CA ILE A 159 -32.20 11.84 22.71
C ILE A 159 -31.12 11.25 23.62
N LEU A 160 -30.69 10.03 23.31
CA LEU A 160 -29.57 9.34 23.96
C LEU A 160 -28.41 9.22 22.97
N PHE A 161 -27.27 9.81 23.30
CA PHE A 161 -26.02 9.62 22.57
C PHE A 161 -25.21 8.48 23.21
N ILE A 162 -24.72 7.56 22.38
CA ILE A 162 -23.71 6.57 22.75
C ILE A 162 -22.50 6.82 21.86
N ILE A 163 -21.37 7.14 22.48
CA ILE A 163 -20.14 7.54 21.79
C ILE A 163 -19.03 6.61 22.22
N LYS A 164 -18.46 5.86 21.28
CA LYS A 164 -17.35 4.93 21.52
C LYS A 164 -16.09 5.51 20.93
N LEU A 165 -15.10 5.77 21.77
CA LEU A 165 -13.77 6.18 21.32
C LEU A 165 -12.95 4.93 21.05
N LYS A 166 -12.27 4.90 19.92
CA LYS A 166 -11.50 3.75 19.46
C LYS A 166 -10.05 4.11 19.16
N LEU A 167 -9.20 3.10 19.29
CA LEU A 167 -7.83 3.09 18.79
C LEU A 167 -7.64 1.83 17.92
N GLY A 168 -7.56 2.02 16.61
CA GLY A 168 -7.75 0.94 15.65
C GLY A 168 -9.12 0.27 15.86
N ASN A 169 -9.13 -1.04 16.07
CA ASN A 169 -10.36 -1.80 16.31
C ASN A 169 -10.72 -1.95 17.80
N ILE A 170 -9.99 -1.30 18.70
CA ILE A 170 -10.15 -1.44 20.15
C ILE A 170 -10.99 -0.28 20.67
N ILE A 171 -12.10 -0.56 21.37
CA ILE A 171 -12.88 0.45 22.08
C ILE A 171 -12.14 0.79 23.38
N VAL A 172 -11.63 2.02 23.47
CA VAL A 172 -10.89 2.50 24.65
C VAL A 172 -11.82 3.18 25.66
N ASN A 173 -12.89 3.83 25.18
CA ASN A 173 -13.89 4.48 26.00
C ASN A 173 -15.30 4.30 25.43
N THR A 174 -16.32 4.27 26.29
CA THR A 174 -17.72 4.42 25.91
C THR A 174 -18.37 5.46 26.81
N MET A 175 -18.93 6.50 26.20
CA MET A 175 -19.59 7.60 26.87
C MET A 175 -21.08 7.61 26.49
N VAL A 176 -21.93 7.85 27.47
CA VAL A 176 -23.39 7.86 27.30
C VAL A 176 -23.95 9.17 27.82
N TYR A 177 -24.68 9.90 26.96
CA TYR A 177 -25.26 11.20 27.29
C TYR A 177 -26.74 11.23 26.98
N ARG A 178 -27.53 11.81 27.89
CA ARG A 178 -28.96 12.06 27.70
C ARG A 178 -29.20 13.54 27.48
N GLY A 179 -30.05 13.87 26.52
CA GLY A 179 -30.35 15.26 26.17
C GLY A 179 -29.31 15.84 25.22
N SER A 180 -28.90 17.10 25.44
CA SER A 180 -28.01 17.80 24.52
C SER A 180 -26.53 17.73 24.88
N ILE A 181 -25.70 17.56 23.85
CA ILE A 181 -24.24 17.53 23.98
C ILE A 181 -23.60 18.41 22.90
N LYS A 182 -22.63 19.23 23.30
CA LYS A 182 -21.87 20.10 22.36
C LYS A 182 -20.37 19.84 22.35
N ASN A 183 -19.82 19.35 23.47
CA ASN A 183 -18.39 19.16 23.64
C ASN A 183 -18.11 17.89 24.43
N ILE A 184 -17.11 17.14 23.99
CA ILE A 184 -16.57 15.96 24.67
C ILE A 184 -15.08 16.17 24.80
N ILE A 185 -14.56 15.92 26.00
CA ILE A 185 -13.14 16.02 26.33
C ILE A 185 -12.65 14.60 26.64
N PRO A 186 -12.06 13.89 25.66
CA PRO A 186 -11.49 12.57 25.87
C PRO A 186 -10.34 12.59 26.86
N ASN A 187 -10.29 11.59 27.74
CA ASN A 187 -9.20 11.38 28.70
C ASN A 187 -8.23 10.27 28.28
N GLN A 188 -8.48 9.62 27.15
CA GLN A 188 -7.70 8.50 26.62
C GLN A 188 -7.29 8.78 25.19
N LEU A 189 -6.22 8.13 24.72
CA LEU A 189 -5.80 8.21 23.34
C LEU A 189 -6.80 7.48 22.42
N TRP A 190 -7.18 8.13 21.33
CA TRP A 190 -8.13 7.61 20.35
C TRP A 190 -7.77 8.07 18.93
N ASP A 191 -8.19 7.34 17.90
CA ASP A 191 -8.01 7.66 16.47
C ASP A 191 -9.30 7.62 15.64
N SER A 192 -10.37 7.05 16.20
CA SER A 192 -11.69 6.96 15.57
C SER A 192 -12.82 7.00 16.60
N ILE A 193 -14.01 7.30 16.12
CA ILE A 193 -15.22 7.43 16.93
C ILE A 193 -16.37 6.67 16.27
N ASP A 194 -17.13 5.95 17.08
CA ASP A 194 -18.49 5.53 16.72
C ASP A 194 -19.51 6.38 17.47
N ILE A 195 -20.53 6.84 16.77
CA ILE A 195 -21.63 7.59 17.38
C ILE A 195 -22.94 6.91 17.00
N GLU A 196 -23.75 6.61 17.99
CA GLU A 196 -25.12 6.16 17.87
C GLU A 196 -26.04 7.12 18.62
N ILE A 197 -27.19 7.47 18.03
CA ILE A 197 -28.23 8.26 18.68
C ILE A 197 -29.52 7.47 18.69
N TYR A 198 -30.12 7.37 19.86
CA TYR A 198 -31.42 6.76 20.05
C TYR A 198 -32.47 7.82 20.41
N SER A 199 -33.68 7.64 19.90
CA SER A 199 -34.86 8.39 20.30
C SER A 199 -35.31 8.01 21.72
N GLU A 200 -36.27 8.74 22.27
CA GLU A 200 -36.90 8.44 23.56
C GLU A 200 -37.49 7.02 23.63
N ASP A 201 -38.04 6.53 22.51
CA ASP A 201 -38.54 5.15 22.36
C ASP A 201 -37.45 4.08 22.18
N ASN A 202 -36.18 4.40 22.44
CA ASN A 202 -35.01 3.53 22.24
C ASN A 202 -34.83 3.03 20.78
N LYS A 203 -35.30 3.78 19.78
CA LYS A 203 -35.05 3.46 18.37
C LYS A 203 -33.78 4.16 17.90
N LEU A 204 -32.92 3.44 17.19
CA LEU A 204 -31.73 4.02 16.56
C LEU A 204 -32.17 4.97 15.43
N ILE A 205 -31.77 6.24 15.53
CA ILE A 205 -32.15 7.30 14.58
C ILE A 205 -30.94 7.89 13.85
N TYR A 206 -29.74 7.70 14.38
CA TYR A 206 -28.49 8.05 13.71
C TYR A 206 -27.37 7.08 14.10
N ALA A 207 -26.57 6.65 13.14
CA ALA A 207 -25.32 5.95 13.43
C ALA A 207 -24.22 6.29 12.41
N TYR A 208 -23.02 6.57 12.93
CA TYR A 208 -21.81 6.72 12.15
C TYR A 208 -20.68 5.95 12.85
N TYR A 209 -20.21 4.88 12.18
CA TYR A 209 -19.08 4.06 12.61
C TYR A 209 -17.78 4.43 11.90
N ASP A 210 -16.66 4.24 12.60
CA ASP A 210 -15.29 4.43 12.12
C ASP A 210 -15.06 5.86 11.59
N LEU A 211 -15.57 6.86 12.32
CA LEU A 211 -15.28 8.25 11.96
C LEU A 211 -13.85 8.60 12.35
N HIS A 212 -13.02 8.85 11.34
CA HIS A 212 -11.60 9.22 11.50
C HIS A 212 -11.37 10.72 11.29
N PHE A 213 -10.37 11.25 11.99
CA PHE A 213 -9.89 12.61 11.80
C PHE A 213 -8.40 12.59 11.47
N ILE A 214 -7.99 13.40 10.50
CA ILE A 214 -6.57 13.58 10.18
C ILE A 214 -5.96 14.47 11.25
N LYS A 215 -5.20 13.90 12.16
CA LYS A 215 -4.50 14.64 13.25
C LYS A 215 -3.12 15.14 12.82
N TYR A 216 -2.40 14.31 12.08
CA TYR A 216 -1.01 14.54 11.72
C TYR A 216 -0.67 13.82 10.41
N ILE A 217 0.03 14.52 9.52
CA ILE A 217 0.55 13.94 8.28
C ILE A 217 2.09 14.00 8.34
N ASN A 218 2.71 12.83 8.17
CA ASN A 218 4.16 12.69 8.03
C ASN A 218 4.49 12.15 6.65
N ILE A 219 5.04 12.99 5.79
CA ILE A 219 5.43 12.58 4.44
C ILE A 219 6.94 12.59 4.36
N ASN A 220 7.54 11.42 4.11
CA ASN A 220 8.93 11.35 3.71
C ASN A 220 8.98 11.47 2.17
N MET A 221 9.28 12.66 1.68
CA MET A 221 9.32 12.93 0.25
C MET A 221 10.73 12.74 -0.28
N GLY A 222 10.90 11.77 -1.19
CA GLY A 222 12.13 11.64 -1.96
C GLY A 222 12.10 12.54 -3.20
N ILE A 223 12.84 13.64 -3.19
CA ILE A 223 13.04 14.49 -4.37
C ILE A 223 14.20 13.90 -5.17
N ILE A 224 13.91 13.45 -6.39
CA ILE A 224 14.94 13.02 -7.33
C ILE A 224 15.56 14.29 -7.91
N ASN A 225 16.73 14.68 -7.39
CA ASN A 225 17.40 15.90 -7.83
C ASN A 225 17.98 15.77 -9.25
N LYS A 226 18.30 14.54 -9.68
CA LYS A 226 18.87 14.27 -11.01
C LYS A 226 18.76 12.80 -11.38
N ASP A 227 18.28 12.54 -12.60
CA ASP A 227 18.42 11.24 -13.27
C ASP A 227 19.70 11.24 -14.12
N ILE A 228 20.55 10.24 -13.90
CA ILE A 228 21.81 10.08 -14.63
C ILE A 228 21.73 8.83 -15.49
N GLU A 229 21.68 9.03 -16.79
CA GLU A 229 21.69 7.92 -17.73
C GLU A 229 23.13 7.38 -17.91
N MET A 230 23.27 6.07 -17.71
CA MET A 230 24.51 5.31 -17.87
C MET A 230 24.27 4.16 -18.84
N ASN A 231 25.17 3.99 -19.82
CA ASN A 231 25.14 2.84 -20.72
C ASN A 231 25.83 1.66 -20.04
N LEU A 232 25.20 0.49 -20.11
CA LEU A 232 25.88 -0.75 -19.78
C LEU A 232 26.70 -1.20 -21.01
N LYS A 233 27.87 -1.77 -20.79
CA LYS A 233 28.80 -2.16 -21.87
C LYS A 233 28.51 -3.56 -22.41
N THR A 234 28.23 -4.49 -21.50
CA THR A 234 27.89 -5.89 -21.82
C THR A 234 26.46 -6.04 -22.31
N GLN A 235 25.61 -5.14 -21.86
CA GLN A 235 24.19 -5.11 -22.13
C GLN A 235 23.91 -3.87 -22.97
N LYS A 236 23.42 -4.00 -24.21
CA LYS A 236 23.13 -2.84 -25.11
C LYS A 236 21.93 -1.99 -24.65
N ARG A 237 21.85 -1.69 -23.35
CA ARG A 237 20.78 -0.99 -22.65
C ARG A 237 21.36 0.08 -21.72
N LYS A 238 20.47 0.91 -21.19
CA LYS A 238 20.83 2.02 -20.31
C LYS A 238 20.14 1.88 -18.97
N VAL A 239 20.76 2.45 -17.92
CA VAL A 239 20.25 2.50 -16.56
C VAL A 239 20.27 3.94 -16.07
N ASN A 240 19.15 4.41 -15.53
CA ASN A 240 19.04 5.73 -14.90
C ASN A 240 19.36 5.65 -13.41
N LEU A 241 20.46 6.25 -12.98
CA LEU A 241 20.81 6.38 -11.57
C LEU A 241 20.05 7.54 -10.94
N LYS A 242 19.54 7.35 -9.74
CA LYS A 242 18.77 8.32 -8.97
C LYS A 242 19.54 8.76 -7.73
N SER A 243 19.64 10.07 -7.52
CA SER A 243 19.97 10.62 -6.20
C SER A 243 18.67 11.12 -5.58
N VAL A 244 18.24 10.43 -4.52
CA VAL A 244 17.01 10.75 -3.79
C VAL A 244 17.38 11.56 -2.57
N PHE A 245 16.97 12.83 -2.55
CA PHE A 245 17.02 13.65 -1.34
C PHE A 245 15.72 13.50 -0.58
N ASN A 246 15.79 12.94 0.63
CA ASN A 246 14.61 12.76 1.47
C ASN A 246 14.37 14.03 2.30
N GLN A 247 13.22 14.67 2.07
CA GLN A 247 12.74 15.76 2.90
C GLN A 247 11.50 15.31 3.67
N LEU A 248 11.52 15.56 4.98
CA LEU A 248 10.39 15.25 5.84
C LEU A 248 9.44 16.44 5.89
N LEU A 249 8.22 16.25 5.38
CA LEU A 249 7.13 17.22 5.49
C LEU A 249 6.19 16.79 6.63
N LYS A 250 5.94 17.71 7.54
CA LYS A 250 5.09 17.50 8.72
C LYS A 250 3.95 18.51 8.71
N VAL A 251 2.71 18.04 8.74
CA VAL A 251 1.51 18.87 8.90
C VAL A 251 0.79 18.46 10.18
N GLY A 252 0.43 19.43 11.03
CA GLY A 252 -0.20 19.19 12.33
C GLY A 252 0.80 18.99 13.48
N LYS A 253 0.29 18.86 14.70
CA LYS A 253 1.09 18.59 15.91
C LYS A 253 1.13 17.09 16.21
N LYS A 254 2.34 16.57 16.40
CA LYS A 254 2.57 15.17 16.74
C LYS A 254 2.51 15.02 18.27
N ASN A 255 1.64 14.15 18.78
CA ASN A 255 1.58 13.85 20.22
C ASN A 255 2.56 12.70 20.53
N SER A 256 3.64 12.99 21.25
CA SER A 256 4.76 12.05 21.48
C SER A 256 4.37 10.76 22.21
N ASP A 257 3.41 10.81 23.11
CA ASP A 257 2.96 9.63 23.86
C ASP A 257 2.09 8.71 23.00
N SER A 258 1.37 9.30 22.04
CA SER A 258 0.57 8.55 21.07
C SER A 258 1.41 7.77 20.06
N ASP A 259 2.60 8.27 19.72
CA ASP A 259 3.45 7.70 18.68
C ASP A 259 3.87 6.27 18.96
N ARG A 260 4.23 5.95 20.22
CA ARG A 260 4.73 4.62 20.56
C ARG A 260 3.64 3.56 20.40
N LEU A 261 2.46 3.84 20.94
CA LEU A 261 1.33 2.92 20.91
C LEU A 261 0.78 2.77 19.48
N ILE A 262 0.64 3.87 18.74
CA ILE A 262 0.22 3.85 17.33
C ILE A 262 1.24 3.09 16.48
N SER A 263 2.54 3.34 16.66
CA SER A 263 3.59 2.64 15.94
C SER A 263 3.60 1.15 16.27
N TYR A 264 3.35 0.77 17.52
CA TYR A 264 3.23 -0.63 17.92
C TYR A 264 2.09 -1.33 17.18
N LEU A 265 0.87 -0.77 17.22
CA LEU A 265 -0.31 -1.33 16.55
C LEU A 265 -0.09 -1.41 15.03
N TYR A 266 0.51 -0.38 14.43
CA TYR A 266 0.86 -0.39 13.02
C TYR A 266 1.89 -1.48 12.67
N ASN A 267 2.94 -1.61 13.48
CA ASN A 267 3.97 -2.63 13.29
C ASN A 267 3.42 -4.06 13.47
N GLU A 268 2.49 -4.26 14.40
CA GLU A 268 1.78 -5.53 14.57
C GLU A 268 0.97 -5.91 13.31
N GLN A 269 0.20 -4.96 12.76
CA GLN A 269 -0.53 -5.17 11.51
C GLN A 269 0.40 -5.44 10.33
N LEU A 270 1.52 -4.71 10.22
CA LEU A 270 2.52 -4.95 9.18
C LEU A 270 3.17 -6.34 9.34
N ALA A 271 3.49 -6.74 10.57
CA ALA A 271 4.05 -8.06 10.85
C ALA A 271 3.08 -9.17 10.45
N TYR A 272 1.79 -9.03 10.79
CA TYR A 272 0.74 -9.96 10.38
C TYR A 272 0.61 -10.04 8.85
N LYS A 273 0.53 -8.89 8.16
CA LYS A 273 0.47 -8.85 6.69
C LYS A 273 1.68 -9.51 6.06
N LYS A 274 2.90 -9.24 6.55
CA LYS A 274 4.15 -9.83 6.02
C LYS A 274 4.24 -11.33 6.26
N LYS A 275 3.81 -11.83 7.43
CA LYS A 275 3.75 -13.27 7.70
C LYS A 275 2.79 -14.01 6.77
N ASN A 276 1.72 -13.35 6.35
CA ASN A 276 0.68 -13.92 5.47
C ASN A 276 0.84 -13.55 3.99
N TYR A 277 1.89 -12.81 3.60
CA TYR A 277 2.15 -12.45 2.20
C TYR A 277 2.92 -13.59 1.51
N ASN A 278 2.25 -14.29 0.59
CA ASN A 278 2.77 -15.49 -0.08
C ASN A 278 3.58 -15.23 -1.36
N ASN A 279 3.77 -13.99 -1.81
CA ASN A 279 4.54 -13.67 -3.01
C ASN A 279 5.97 -13.23 -2.68
N ARG A 280 6.79 -14.17 -2.18
CA ARG A 280 8.24 -13.97 -2.10
C ARG A 280 8.86 -14.13 -3.49
N LEU A 281 9.90 -13.37 -3.78
CA LEU A 281 10.63 -13.52 -5.04
C LEU A 281 11.26 -14.93 -5.11
N PHE A 282 10.88 -15.69 -6.13
CA PHE A 282 11.57 -16.91 -6.55
C PHE A 282 11.76 -16.82 -8.06
N GLU A 283 13.01 -16.63 -8.50
CA GLU A 283 13.35 -16.56 -9.91
C GLU A 283 14.40 -17.62 -10.23
N PHE A 284 14.03 -18.55 -11.10
CA PHE A 284 14.96 -19.50 -11.73
C PHE A 284 15.37 -18.92 -13.08
N LEU A 285 16.67 -18.72 -13.25
CA LEU A 285 17.28 -18.17 -14.45
C LEU A 285 17.88 -19.30 -15.27
N GLY A 286 17.57 -19.31 -16.56
CA GLY A 286 18.15 -20.20 -17.55
C GLY A 286 19.51 -19.73 -18.05
N LYS A 287 20.11 -20.55 -18.92
CA LYS A 287 21.34 -20.19 -19.63
C LYS A 287 21.11 -19.01 -20.57
N ASN A 288 22.03 -18.04 -20.56
CA ASN A 288 21.98 -16.79 -21.32
C ASN A 288 20.83 -15.82 -20.92
N GLU A 289 20.30 -15.90 -19.70
CA GLU A 289 19.28 -14.96 -19.18
C GLU A 289 19.89 -13.79 -18.36
N GLU A 290 21.04 -13.28 -18.79
CA GLU A 290 21.77 -12.18 -18.12
C GLU A 290 20.91 -10.91 -17.97
N ASP A 291 20.20 -10.52 -19.04
CA ASP A 291 19.33 -9.34 -19.03
C ASP A 291 18.24 -9.44 -17.95
N LYS A 292 17.71 -10.65 -17.71
CA LYS A 292 16.68 -10.90 -16.69
C LYS A 292 17.28 -10.78 -15.29
N ALA A 293 18.46 -11.36 -15.06
CA ALA A 293 19.19 -11.22 -13.80
C ALA A 293 19.50 -9.74 -13.48
N PHE A 294 19.99 -9.01 -14.49
CA PHE A 294 20.35 -7.60 -14.36
C PHE A 294 19.12 -6.71 -14.06
N LYS A 295 17.94 -7.04 -14.59
CA LYS A 295 16.68 -6.36 -14.23
C LYS A 295 16.29 -6.62 -12.77
N ILE A 296 16.46 -7.85 -12.28
CA ILE A 296 16.19 -8.19 -10.88
C ILE A 296 17.15 -7.42 -9.96
N PHE A 297 18.44 -7.38 -10.26
CA PHE A 297 19.40 -6.59 -9.49
C PHE A 297 19.10 -5.09 -9.56
N GLU A 298 18.68 -4.56 -10.70
CA GLU A 298 18.24 -3.17 -10.82
C GLU A 298 17.05 -2.87 -9.90
N GLN A 299 16.07 -3.78 -9.80
CA GLN A 299 14.94 -3.66 -8.87
C GLN A 299 15.42 -3.69 -7.41
N ILE A 300 16.26 -4.64 -7.04
CA ILE A 300 16.82 -4.76 -5.68
C ILE A 300 17.62 -3.50 -5.32
N SER A 301 18.44 -2.99 -6.23
CA SER A 301 19.28 -1.81 -6.01
C SER A 301 18.54 -0.47 -6.10
N SER A 302 17.32 -0.48 -6.63
CA SER A 302 16.43 0.69 -6.62
C SER A 302 15.58 0.81 -5.35
N ALA A 303 15.71 -0.12 -4.40
CA ALA A 303 14.84 -0.17 -3.24
C ALA A 303 14.92 1.12 -2.41
N ASP A 304 13.73 1.67 -2.10
CA ASP A 304 13.56 2.82 -1.23
C ASP A 304 13.34 2.38 0.23
N GLY A 305 13.56 3.30 1.17
CA GLY A 305 13.34 3.07 2.59
C GLY A 305 14.46 2.31 3.32
N PHE A 306 15.48 1.82 2.60
CA PHE A 306 16.68 1.21 3.19
C PHE A 306 17.86 2.19 3.21
N THR A 307 18.74 2.06 4.21
CA THR A 307 19.92 2.92 4.38
C THR A 307 21.21 2.24 3.92
N GLU A 308 21.29 0.91 4.04
CA GLU A 308 22.45 0.13 3.59
C GLU A 308 22.04 -1.07 2.73
N MET A 309 22.94 -1.47 1.84
CA MET A 309 22.95 -2.71 1.10
C MET A 309 24.24 -3.46 1.41
N TRP A 310 24.13 -4.71 1.86
CA TRP A 310 25.25 -5.60 2.09
C TRP A 310 25.25 -6.72 1.06
N ILE A 311 26.38 -6.92 0.39
CA ILE A 311 26.55 -7.97 -0.62
C ILE A 311 27.66 -8.88 -0.13
N PHE A 312 27.34 -10.15 0.06
CA PHE A 312 28.30 -11.20 0.36
C PHE A 312 28.46 -12.05 -0.88
N ASP A 313 29.59 -11.91 -1.56
CA ASP A 313 29.92 -12.70 -2.75
C ASP A 313 31.42 -13.01 -2.77
N PRO A 314 31.82 -14.28 -2.49
CA PRO A 314 33.22 -14.63 -2.34
C PRO A 314 34.02 -14.46 -3.64
N TYR A 315 33.35 -14.40 -4.80
CA TYR A 315 33.98 -14.26 -6.12
C TYR A 315 33.71 -12.91 -6.78
N PHE A 316 33.29 -11.89 -6.02
CA PHE A 316 32.86 -10.61 -6.58
C PHE A 316 33.88 -9.97 -7.55
N ILE A 317 35.17 -10.05 -7.22
CA ILE A 317 36.26 -9.45 -8.03
C ILE A 317 36.87 -10.41 -9.07
N ASP A 318 36.27 -11.59 -9.31
CA ASP A 318 36.75 -12.53 -10.34
C ASP A 318 36.45 -12.00 -11.76
N TYR A 319 37.46 -11.99 -12.64
CA TYR A 319 37.38 -11.56 -14.03
C TYR A 319 37.26 -12.71 -15.05
N LYS A 320 37.36 -13.96 -14.62
CA LYS A 320 37.24 -15.14 -15.49
C LYS A 320 35.87 -15.26 -16.19
N PRO A 321 34.73 -14.84 -15.58
CA PRO A 321 33.44 -14.91 -16.23
C PRO A 321 33.36 -14.09 -17.53
N LYS A 322 32.38 -14.44 -18.39
CA LYS A 322 32.18 -13.80 -19.69
C LYS A 322 31.94 -12.29 -19.51
N GLY A 323 32.65 -11.47 -20.28
CA GLY A 323 32.58 -10.00 -20.18
C GLY A 323 33.56 -9.37 -19.17
N GLY A 324 34.21 -10.18 -18.32
CA GLY A 324 35.34 -9.77 -17.46
C GLY A 324 35.14 -8.43 -16.75
N LYS A 325 36.10 -7.52 -16.90
CA LYS A 325 36.10 -6.19 -16.26
C LYS A 325 34.91 -5.32 -16.67
N ASP A 326 34.36 -5.47 -17.88
CA ASP A 326 33.22 -4.68 -18.32
C ASP A 326 31.92 -5.12 -17.64
N LYS A 327 31.72 -6.43 -17.44
CA LYS A 327 30.57 -6.97 -16.69
C LYS A 327 30.56 -6.48 -15.25
N LEU A 328 31.72 -6.48 -14.60
CA LEU A 328 31.86 -5.98 -13.24
C LEU A 328 31.54 -4.48 -13.15
N ASN A 329 31.98 -3.68 -14.12
CA ASN A 329 31.63 -2.27 -14.19
C ASN A 329 30.12 -2.06 -14.35
N ASP A 330 29.46 -2.88 -15.18
CA ASP A 330 28.00 -2.82 -15.34
C ASP A 330 27.26 -3.18 -14.04
N ILE A 331 27.76 -4.17 -13.30
CA ILE A 331 27.23 -4.51 -11.97
C ILE A 331 27.37 -3.33 -11.01
N ILE A 332 28.53 -2.66 -10.96
CA ILE A 332 28.71 -1.46 -10.13
C ILE A 332 27.73 -0.35 -10.53
N ILE A 333 27.47 -0.14 -11.83
CA ILE A 333 26.46 0.81 -12.31
C ILE A 333 25.06 0.44 -11.79
N ILE A 334 24.69 -0.84 -11.88
CA ILE A 334 23.39 -1.33 -11.41
C ILE A 334 23.23 -1.20 -9.90
N LEU A 335 24.24 -1.60 -9.14
CA LEU A 335 24.24 -1.45 -7.68
C LEU A 335 24.12 0.03 -7.29
N SER A 336 24.62 0.94 -8.13
CA SER A 336 24.56 2.38 -7.93
C SER A 336 23.23 3.01 -8.37
N LYS A 337 22.21 2.22 -8.72
CA LYS A 337 20.88 2.69 -9.14
C LYS A 337 20.29 3.72 -8.19
N ASN A 338 20.36 3.46 -6.89
CA ASN A 338 20.05 4.42 -5.84
C ASN A 338 21.36 4.94 -5.23
N LEU A 339 21.77 6.17 -5.52
CA LEU A 339 23.05 6.74 -5.07
C LEU A 339 23.10 7.05 -3.57
N SER A 340 21.95 7.20 -2.89
CA SER A 340 21.93 7.50 -1.44
C SER A 340 22.11 6.26 -0.57
N LEU A 341 21.80 5.08 -1.10
CA LEU A 341 22.00 3.80 -0.42
C LEU A 341 23.50 3.53 -0.22
N LYS A 342 23.95 3.24 0.99
CA LYS A 342 25.34 2.83 1.24
C LYS A 342 25.54 1.36 0.86
N LYS A 343 26.55 1.02 0.06
CA LYS A 343 26.81 -0.38 -0.33
C LYS A 343 28.02 -0.88 0.44
N ASN A 344 27.94 -2.11 0.93
CA ASN A 344 29.02 -2.82 1.59
C ASN A 344 29.22 -4.13 0.85
N ILE A 345 30.35 -4.30 0.17
CA ILE A 345 30.61 -5.48 -0.68
C ILE A 345 31.73 -6.29 -0.05
N VAL A 346 31.41 -7.53 0.30
CA VAL A 346 32.30 -8.47 1.01
C VAL A 346 32.67 -9.60 0.06
N TYR A 347 33.96 -9.85 -0.10
CA TYR A 347 34.51 -10.88 -0.99
C TYR A 347 35.73 -11.57 -0.38
N GLU A 348 36.04 -12.78 -0.83
CA GLU A 348 37.18 -13.55 -0.36
C GLU A 348 38.45 -13.15 -1.12
N VAL A 349 39.53 -12.83 -0.41
CA VAL A 349 40.79 -12.42 -1.02
C VAL A 349 41.59 -13.62 -1.53
N GLY A 350 42.42 -13.41 -2.56
CA GLY A 350 43.36 -14.43 -3.02
C GLY A 350 42.76 -15.54 -3.89
N LYS A 351 41.52 -15.39 -4.36
CA LYS A 351 40.90 -16.33 -5.31
C LYS A 351 41.49 -16.25 -6.72
N ASN A 352 42.04 -15.09 -7.12
CA ASN A 352 42.68 -14.92 -8.42
C ASN A 352 44.20 -15.14 -8.39
N ILE A 353 44.78 -15.49 -7.23
CA ILE A 353 46.21 -15.80 -7.11
C ILE A 353 46.45 -17.23 -7.63
N ASN A 354 47.33 -17.36 -8.63
CA ASN A 354 47.63 -18.66 -9.27
C ASN A 354 48.02 -19.74 -8.25
N LEU A 355 47.43 -20.92 -8.41
CA LEU A 355 47.50 -22.05 -7.49
C LEU A 355 48.89 -22.72 -7.41
N GLU A 356 49.80 -22.44 -8.35
CA GLU A 356 51.14 -23.04 -8.40
C GLU A 356 52.09 -22.52 -7.31
N GLU A 357 51.72 -21.45 -6.60
CA GLU A 357 52.52 -20.86 -5.50
C GLU A 357 51.84 -20.99 -4.13
N LYS A 358 50.90 -21.92 -3.95
CA LYS A 358 50.34 -22.22 -2.62
C LYS A 358 51.30 -23.07 -1.79
N ASN A 359 52.42 -22.48 -1.38
CA ASN A 359 53.09 -22.94 -0.17
C ASN A 359 52.27 -22.48 1.05
N GLU A 360 52.13 -23.40 1.99
CA GLU A 360 51.08 -23.48 3.00
C GLU A 360 50.93 -22.22 3.90
N ASN A 361 49.67 -21.87 4.18
CA ASN A 361 49.19 -21.14 5.36
C ASN A 361 49.49 -19.65 5.57
N SER A 362 49.96 -18.90 4.56
CA SER A 362 49.93 -17.43 4.66
C SER A 362 49.49 -16.78 3.35
N ILE A 363 48.30 -16.17 3.37
CA ILE A 363 47.89 -15.24 2.32
C ILE A 363 48.83 -14.02 2.43
N ASP A 364 49.70 -13.83 1.44
CA ASP A 364 50.60 -12.69 1.37
C ASP A 364 49.78 -11.39 1.25
N LYS A 365 49.86 -10.54 2.29
CA LYS A 365 49.16 -9.26 2.33
C LYS A 365 49.51 -8.37 1.14
N ASN A 366 50.75 -8.42 0.63
CA ASN A 366 51.15 -7.59 -0.50
C ASN A 366 50.44 -8.01 -1.78
N LYS A 367 50.30 -9.32 -2.03
CA LYS A 367 49.56 -9.85 -3.18
C LYS A 367 48.07 -9.50 -3.10
N VAL A 368 47.48 -9.54 -1.91
CA VAL A 368 46.09 -9.12 -1.69
C VAL A 368 45.87 -7.64 -2.01
N HIS A 369 46.78 -6.76 -1.57
CA HIS A 369 46.69 -5.34 -1.91
C HIS A 369 46.89 -5.10 -3.42
N GLN A 370 47.78 -5.84 -4.08
CA GLN A 370 47.96 -5.75 -5.53
C GLN A 370 46.70 -6.17 -6.31
N GLU A 371 46.08 -7.29 -5.94
CA GLU A 371 44.80 -7.74 -6.52
C GLU A 371 43.72 -6.66 -6.36
N PHE A 372 43.66 -6.05 -5.18
CA PHE A 372 42.72 -4.98 -4.92
C PHE A 372 43.01 -3.70 -5.72
N ASP A 373 44.27 -3.28 -5.82
CA ASP A 373 44.70 -2.14 -6.61
C ASP A 373 44.33 -2.30 -8.10
N GLU A 374 44.47 -3.51 -8.64
CA GLU A 374 44.04 -3.83 -10.00
C GLU A 374 42.52 -3.71 -10.17
N PHE A 375 41.76 -4.17 -9.18
CA PHE A 375 40.32 -4.01 -9.15
C PHE A 375 39.89 -2.55 -9.09
N ILE A 376 40.47 -1.77 -8.18
CA ILE A 376 40.21 -0.34 -8.06
C ILE A 376 40.53 0.39 -9.38
N LYS A 377 41.66 0.09 -10.01
CA LYS A 377 42.00 0.63 -11.34
C LYS A 377 40.96 0.28 -12.40
N ALA A 378 40.40 -0.93 -12.38
CA ALA A 378 39.40 -1.38 -13.34
C ALA A 378 38.05 -0.66 -13.20
N ILE A 379 37.65 -0.28 -11.98
CA ILE A 379 36.37 0.40 -11.72
C ILE A 379 36.49 1.93 -11.61
N LYS A 380 37.71 2.47 -11.51
CA LYS A 380 37.99 3.91 -11.41
C LYS A 380 37.30 4.76 -12.50
N PRO A 381 37.30 4.39 -13.80
CA PRO A 381 36.63 5.19 -14.82
C PRO A 381 35.12 5.32 -14.58
N THR A 382 34.47 4.25 -14.13
CA THR A 382 33.03 4.25 -13.80
C THR A 382 32.75 5.17 -12.63
N LYS A 383 33.60 5.15 -11.61
CA LYS A 383 33.52 6.08 -10.47
C LYS A 383 33.65 7.53 -10.89
N GLU A 384 34.67 7.86 -11.68
CA GLU A 384 34.89 9.23 -12.13
C GLU A 384 33.71 9.76 -12.95
N ILE A 385 33.12 8.92 -13.81
CA ILE A 385 31.93 9.30 -14.59
C ILE A 385 30.72 9.54 -13.67
N ILE A 386 30.45 8.64 -12.73
CA ILE A 386 29.33 8.78 -11.79
C ILE A 386 29.53 10.01 -10.92
N ASN A 387 30.71 10.19 -10.31
CA ASN A 387 31.01 11.35 -9.46
C ASN A 387 30.88 12.67 -10.23
N LYS A 388 31.38 12.72 -11.47
CA LYS A 388 31.26 13.91 -12.33
C LYS A 388 29.82 14.21 -12.73
N LYS A 389 29.05 13.20 -13.16
CA LYS A 389 27.66 13.38 -13.60
C LYS A 389 26.71 13.66 -12.44
N ALA A 390 26.91 12.99 -11.30
CA ALA A 390 26.08 13.06 -10.11
C ALA A 390 26.42 14.24 -9.21
N LYS A 391 27.65 14.76 -9.28
CA LYS A 391 28.21 15.69 -8.28
C LYS A 391 28.11 15.13 -6.84
N GLN A 392 28.14 13.81 -6.71
CA GLN A 392 28.07 13.07 -5.46
C GLN A 392 29.05 11.89 -5.58
N ASN A 393 29.77 11.58 -4.49
CA ASN A 393 30.63 10.41 -4.47
C ASN A 393 29.78 9.13 -4.40
N LEU A 394 30.23 8.09 -5.10
CA LEU A 394 29.83 6.72 -4.80
C LEU A 394 30.04 6.45 -3.31
N ASN A 395 29.11 5.70 -2.72
CA ASN A 395 29.11 5.33 -1.31
C ASN A 395 29.19 3.80 -1.24
N ILE A 396 30.34 3.25 -1.61
CA ILE A 396 30.59 1.81 -1.62
C ILE A 396 31.79 1.52 -0.73
N THR A 397 31.64 0.67 0.27
CA THR A 397 32.77 0.13 1.04
C THR A 397 33.04 -1.29 0.58
N PHE A 398 34.29 -1.59 0.25
CA PHE A 398 34.76 -2.93 -0.08
C PHE A 398 35.45 -3.58 1.12
N TYR A 399 35.17 -4.86 1.36
CA TYR A 399 35.72 -5.67 2.43
C TYR A 399 36.31 -6.95 1.85
N GLY A 400 37.64 -7.01 1.75
CA GLY A 400 38.36 -8.23 1.43
C GLY A 400 38.61 -9.03 2.71
N THR A 401 38.02 -10.23 2.80
CA THR A 401 38.14 -11.11 3.98
C THR A 401 38.93 -12.38 3.67
N LYS A 402 39.65 -12.89 4.67
CA LYS A 402 40.30 -14.21 4.63
C LYS A 402 39.36 -15.35 5.02
N GLU A 403 38.22 -15.03 5.61
CA GLU A 403 37.22 -16.02 6.04
C GLU A 403 36.55 -16.63 4.81
N HIS A 404 36.54 -17.96 4.74
CA HIS A 404 35.90 -18.64 3.63
C HIS A 404 34.38 -18.70 3.82
N PHE A 405 33.63 -18.29 2.80
CA PHE A 405 32.18 -18.48 2.74
C PHE A 405 31.78 -18.87 1.32
N HIS A 406 30.76 -19.72 1.20
CA HIS A 406 30.34 -20.27 -0.09
C HIS A 406 29.09 -19.58 -0.64
N ASP A 407 28.06 -19.42 0.19
CA ASP A 407 26.76 -18.92 -0.26
C ASP A 407 26.78 -17.41 -0.45
N ARG A 408 25.99 -16.93 -1.42
CA ARG A 408 25.96 -15.52 -1.83
C ARG A 408 24.67 -14.87 -1.41
N PHE A 409 24.76 -13.64 -0.91
CA PHE A 409 23.61 -12.93 -0.38
C PHE A 409 23.62 -11.44 -0.72
N ILE A 410 22.43 -10.87 -0.86
CA ILE A 410 22.21 -9.43 -0.82
C ILE A 410 21.25 -9.14 0.33
N PHE A 411 21.61 -8.21 1.21
CA PHE A 411 20.75 -7.72 2.28
C PHE A 411 20.51 -6.23 2.11
N LEU A 412 19.27 -5.78 2.25
CA LEU A 412 18.89 -4.38 2.38
C LEU A 412 18.50 -4.15 3.84
N THR A 413 19.07 -3.12 4.48
CA THR A 413 18.87 -2.87 5.91
C THR A 413 18.56 -1.40 6.20
N ASN A 414 17.71 -1.18 7.19
CA ASN A 414 17.57 0.08 7.93
C ASN A 414 17.43 -0.24 9.43
N ASP A 415 17.12 0.76 10.26
CA ASP A 415 17.02 0.58 11.72
C ASP A 415 15.92 -0.42 12.14
N ASP A 416 14.86 -0.56 11.33
CA ASP A 416 13.66 -1.32 11.68
C ASP A 416 13.56 -2.68 10.95
N PHE A 417 14.21 -2.81 9.80
CA PHE A 417 13.95 -3.88 8.83
C PHE A 417 15.20 -4.39 8.13
N ILE A 418 15.16 -5.68 7.82
CA ILE A 418 16.10 -6.34 6.92
C ILE A 418 15.33 -7.11 5.86
N LYS A 419 15.79 -7.02 4.61
CA LYS A 419 15.32 -7.84 3.49
C LYS A 419 16.52 -8.60 2.91
N GLY A 420 16.42 -9.91 2.78
CA GLY A 420 17.53 -10.77 2.33
C GLY A 420 17.21 -11.55 1.07
N TYR A 421 18.20 -11.70 0.20
CA TYR A 421 18.13 -12.51 -1.01
C TYR A 421 19.31 -13.48 -1.02
N MET A 422 19.03 -14.76 -1.28
CA MET A 422 20.05 -15.77 -1.56
C MET A 422 20.25 -15.89 -3.07
N LEU A 423 21.50 -15.98 -3.46
CA LEU A 423 21.93 -16.04 -4.85
C LEU A 423 22.60 -17.39 -5.15
N GLY A 424 22.14 -18.06 -6.20
CA GLY A 424 22.67 -19.37 -6.61
C GLY A 424 24.02 -19.33 -7.32
N THR A 425 24.53 -18.14 -7.67
CA THR A 425 25.86 -17.94 -8.26
C THR A 425 26.41 -16.56 -7.88
N SER A 426 27.62 -16.22 -8.32
CA SER A 426 28.20 -14.89 -8.12
C SER A 426 27.54 -13.86 -9.04
N LEU A 427 27.45 -12.59 -8.60
CA LEU A 427 26.89 -11.49 -9.38
C LEU A 427 27.55 -11.38 -10.77
N ASN A 428 28.85 -11.65 -10.86
CA ASN A 428 29.61 -11.62 -12.12
C ASN A 428 29.33 -12.79 -13.07
N SER A 429 28.61 -13.81 -12.62
CA SER A 429 28.33 -15.05 -13.37
C SER A 429 26.83 -15.28 -13.60
N PHE A 430 25.97 -14.38 -13.10
CA PHE A 430 24.52 -14.51 -13.27
C PHE A 430 24.11 -14.41 -14.74
N GLY A 431 23.16 -15.28 -15.12
CA GLY A 431 22.65 -15.39 -16.48
C GLY A 431 23.58 -16.11 -17.46
N ASP A 432 24.81 -16.45 -17.07
CA ASP A 432 25.70 -17.26 -17.92
C ASP A 432 25.28 -18.74 -17.92
N ASN A 433 24.68 -19.21 -16.82
CA ASN A 433 24.18 -20.58 -16.64
C ASN A 433 22.98 -20.59 -15.66
N TYR A 434 22.43 -21.77 -15.40
CA TYR A 434 21.31 -21.96 -14.49
C TYR A 434 21.63 -21.46 -13.08
N SER A 435 20.77 -20.59 -12.54
CA SER A 435 20.91 -20.07 -11.18
C SER A 435 19.57 -19.61 -10.62
N THR A 436 19.52 -19.43 -9.30
CA THR A 436 18.32 -18.98 -8.59
C THR A 436 18.54 -17.67 -7.85
N ILE A 437 17.49 -16.87 -7.73
CA ILE A 437 17.40 -15.75 -6.80
C ILE A 437 16.18 -15.99 -5.93
N ILE A 438 16.39 -16.09 -4.62
CA ILE A 438 15.33 -16.42 -3.66
C ILE A 438 15.30 -15.35 -2.57
N GLU A 439 14.14 -14.74 -2.35
CA GLU A 439 13.90 -13.88 -1.20
C GLU A 439 13.69 -14.73 0.06
N LEU A 440 14.52 -14.46 1.07
CA LEU A 440 14.45 -15.10 2.37
C LEU A 440 13.30 -14.52 3.19
N ASP A 441 12.67 -15.33 4.06
CA ASP A 441 11.86 -14.75 5.12
C ASP A 441 12.67 -13.85 6.04
N LEU A 442 11.95 -12.97 6.73
CA LEU A 442 12.52 -11.99 7.65
C LEU A 442 13.43 -12.61 8.71
N ASP A 443 13.00 -13.73 9.30
CA ASP A 443 13.71 -14.34 10.43
C ASP A 443 15.00 -15.01 9.95
N ASN A 444 14.95 -15.76 8.85
CA ASN A 444 16.13 -16.33 8.22
C ASN A 444 17.09 -15.24 7.71
N ALA A 445 16.58 -14.17 7.11
CA ALA A 445 17.42 -13.05 6.68
C ALA A 445 18.19 -12.43 7.85
N LYS A 446 17.52 -12.19 8.99
CA LYS A 446 18.17 -11.68 10.23
C LYS A 446 19.26 -12.63 10.72
N ILE A 447 18.95 -13.91 10.82
CA ILE A 447 19.90 -14.92 11.33
C ILE A 447 21.15 -14.98 10.45
N VAL A 448 20.98 -15.11 9.13
CA VAL A 448 22.09 -15.23 8.19
C VAL A 448 22.92 -13.95 8.17
N PHE A 449 22.27 -12.78 8.07
CA PHE A 449 22.98 -11.50 8.05
C PHE A 449 23.82 -11.28 9.30
N ASN A 450 23.27 -11.52 10.49
CA ASN A 450 24.01 -11.33 11.73
C ASN A 450 25.19 -12.28 11.84
N LYS A 451 25.05 -13.54 11.41
CA LYS A 451 26.17 -14.49 11.37
C LYS A 451 27.28 -14.03 10.43
N LEU A 452 26.93 -13.64 9.21
CA LEU A 452 27.91 -13.16 8.23
C LEU A 452 28.59 -11.87 8.68
N LYS A 453 27.82 -10.89 9.19
CA LYS A 453 28.36 -9.62 9.67
C LYS A 453 29.32 -9.81 10.85
N ASN A 454 28.98 -10.69 11.80
CA ASN A 454 29.80 -10.91 12.99
C ASN A 454 31.01 -11.81 12.75
N ASN A 455 30.89 -12.81 11.87
CA ASN A 455 31.93 -13.81 11.68
C ASN A 455 32.83 -13.50 10.47
N VAL A 456 32.25 -13.06 9.35
CA VAL A 456 32.99 -12.82 8.09
C VAL A 456 33.58 -11.42 8.04
N VAL A 457 32.85 -10.42 8.54
CA VAL A 457 33.27 -9.00 8.57
C VAL A 457 33.95 -8.62 9.90
N ASN A 458 34.35 -9.60 10.69
CA ASN A 458 35.11 -9.37 11.92
C ASN A 458 36.45 -8.69 11.59
N LYS A 459 36.90 -7.75 12.43
CA LYS A 459 38.17 -7.02 12.26
C LYS A 459 39.37 -7.97 12.09
N ASP A 460 39.35 -9.12 12.74
CA ASP A 460 40.44 -10.10 12.65
C ASP A 460 40.50 -10.84 11.30
N ASN A 461 39.39 -10.82 10.54
CA ASN A 461 39.23 -11.50 9.27
C ASN A 461 39.39 -10.57 8.07
N ILE A 462 39.16 -9.27 8.24
CA ILE A 462 39.33 -8.28 7.18
C ILE A 462 40.81 -8.04 6.89
N MET A 463 41.21 -8.29 5.64
CA MET A 463 42.54 -8.01 5.13
C MET A 463 42.62 -6.68 4.38
N VAL A 464 41.52 -6.26 3.75
CA VAL A 464 41.41 -4.98 3.03
C VAL A 464 40.06 -4.36 3.35
N LYS A 465 40.06 -3.06 3.68
CA LYS A 465 38.85 -2.25 3.79
C LYS A 465 39.09 -0.91 3.12
N GLU A 466 38.32 -0.62 2.08
CA GLU A 466 38.42 0.66 1.39
C GLU A 466 37.04 1.26 1.13
N ASP A 467 36.91 2.54 1.46
CA ASP A 467 35.74 3.35 1.16
C ASP A 467 35.96 3.99 -0.23
N PHE A 468 35.03 3.72 -1.14
CA PHE A 468 35.14 4.01 -2.57
C PHE A 468 34.06 4.97 -3.06
#